data_AF-K9M1U5-F1
#
_entry.id   AF-K9M1U5-F1
#
_cell.length_a   1.000
_cell.length_b   1.000
_cell.length_c   1.000
_cell.angle_alpha   90.00
_cell.angle_beta   90.00
_cell.angle_gamma   90.00
#
_symmetry.space_group_name_H-M   'P 1'
#
loop_
_entity.id
_entity.type
_entity.pdbx_description
1 polymer ?
#
loop_
_entity_poly.entity_id
_entity_poly.type
_entity_poly.pdbx_seq_one_letter_code
_entity_poly.pdbx_strand_id
1 'polypeptide(L)'
;MRPSVWAAVAAGLWVLCTVIAAAPRRCLLSHYRSLEPRTLAAAKALRDRYEEEALSWGQRNCSFRPRRDPPRPSSCARLRHVARGIADAQAVLSGLHRSELLPGAGPILELLAAAGRDVAACLELARPGSSRKVPGAQKRRHKPRRADSPRCRKASVVFNLLRLLTWELRLAAHSGPCL
;
A
#
# COMPACT_ATOMS: atom_id res chain seq x y z
N MET A 1 -36.40 37.50 5.76
CA MET A 1 -35.15 36.91 5.24
C MET A 1 -35.47 35.52 4.71
N ARG A 2 -35.51 35.33 3.38
CA ARG A 2 -35.76 34.00 2.79
C ARG A 2 -34.44 33.21 2.86
N PRO A 3 -34.37 32.09 3.60
CA PRO A 3 -33.17 31.26 3.58
C PRO A 3 -32.90 30.81 2.15
N SER A 4 -31.66 31.04 1.70
CA SER A 4 -31.25 30.73 0.34
C SER A 4 -31.38 29.23 0.11
N VAL A 5 -32.13 28.85 -0.93
CA VAL A 5 -32.28 27.46 -1.39
C VAL A 5 -30.91 26.77 -1.51
N TRP A 6 -29.87 27.52 -1.86
CA TRP A 6 -28.49 27.05 -1.93
C TRP A 6 -27.93 26.57 -0.60
N ALA A 7 -28.27 27.23 0.52
CA ALA A 7 -27.80 26.80 1.84
C ALA A 7 -28.43 25.46 2.24
N ALA A 8 -29.71 25.24 1.91
CA ALA A 8 -30.38 23.97 2.15
C ALA A 8 -29.80 22.85 1.27
N VAL A 9 -29.51 23.13 -0.01
CA VAL A 9 -28.85 22.17 -0.91
C VAL A 9 -27.44 21.85 -0.41
N ALA A 10 -26.66 22.86 -0.01
CA ALA A 10 -25.31 22.66 0.50
C ALA A 10 -25.31 21.83 1.79
N ALA A 11 -26.23 22.11 2.72
CA ALA A 11 -26.39 21.33 3.94
C ALA A 11 -26.82 19.88 3.64
N GLY A 12 -27.80 19.69 2.74
CA GLY A 12 -28.23 18.37 2.30
C GLY A 12 -27.11 17.57 1.64
N LEU A 13 -26.33 18.21 0.76
CA LEU A 13 -25.18 17.60 0.10
C LEU A 13 -24.07 17.25 1.11
N TRP A 14 -23.83 18.10 2.11
CA TRP A 14 -22.88 17.83 3.19
C TRP A 14 -23.30 16.63 4.02
N VAL A 15 -24.57 16.57 4.43
CA VAL A 15 -25.13 15.42 5.17
C VAL A 15 -25.06 14.15 4.33
N LEU A 16 -25.38 14.22 3.04
CA LEU A 16 -25.25 13.07 2.15
C LEU A 16 -23.79 12.62 2.03
N CYS A 17 -22.85 13.55 1.88
CA CYS A 17 -21.42 13.26 1.84
C CYS A 17 -20.91 12.63 3.14
N THR A 18 -21.35 13.11 4.31
CA THR A 18 -20.95 12.54 5.61
C THR A 18 -21.58 11.17 5.84
N VAL A 19 -22.84 10.96 5.43
CA VAL A 19 -23.53 9.66 5.54
C VAL A 19 -22.90 8.63 4.60
N ILE A 20 -22.60 8.99 3.34
CA ILE A 20 -21.89 8.12 2.40
C ILE A 20 -20.47 7.83 2.91
N ALA A 21 -19.81 8.80 3.53
CA ALA A 21 -18.49 8.59 4.13
C ALA A 21 -18.53 7.68 5.38
N ALA A 22 -19.65 7.68 6.12
CA ALA A 22 -19.84 6.90 7.35
C ALA A 22 -20.42 5.49 7.13
N ALA A 23 -20.89 5.16 5.91
CA ALA A 23 -21.34 3.81 5.60
C ALA A 23 -20.23 2.79 5.95
N PRO A 24 -20.56 1.66 6.62
CA PRO A 24 -19.57 0.66 6.98
C PRO A 24 -18.88 0.20 5.71
N ARG A 25 -17.62 0.62 5.54
CA ARG A 25 -16.85 0.30 4.34
C ARG A 25 -16.70 -1.22 4.33
N ARG A 26 -17.45 -1.87 3.44
CA ARG A 26 -17.33 -3.31 3.22
C ARG A 26 -15.90 -3.61 2.82
N CYS A 27 -15.32 -4.67 3.38
CA CYS A 27 -13.99 -5.12 2.98
C CYS A 27 -14.08 -5.75 1.58
N LEU A 28 -13.78 -4.97 0.55
CA LEU A 28 -13.83 -5.37 -0.85
C LEU A 28 -12.42 -5.64 -1.38
N LEU A 29 -11.86 -6.79 -1.04
CA LEU A 29 -10.57 -7.22 -1.60
C LEU A 29 -10.69 -8.25 -2.72
N SER A 30 -11.90 -8.72 -3.03
CA SER A 30 -12.14 -9.79 -4.01
C SER A 30 -11.55 -9.48 -5.39
N HIS A 31 -11.62 -8.21 -5.82
CA HIS A 31 -11.05 -7.74 -7.09
C HIS A 31 -9.54 -8.00 -7.18
N TYR A 32 -8.80 -7.87 -6.08
CA TYR A 32 -7.35 -8.07 -6.06
C TYR A 32 -6.92 -9.55 -6.08
N ARG A 33 -7.87 -10.51 -6.10
CA ARG A 33 -7.54 -11.93 -6.29
C ARG A 33 -7.01 -12.21 -7.69
N SER A 34 -7.39 -11.38 -8.65
CA SER A 34 -6.95 -11.42 -10.04
C SER A 34 -6.83 -10.00 -10.57
N LEU A 35 -5.59 -9.49 -10.61
CA LEU A 35 -5.31 -8.22 -11.25
C LEU A 35 -5.28 -8.35 -12.77
N GLU A 36 -5.63 -7.28 -13.48
CA GLU A 36 -5.58 -7.25 -14.92
C GLU A 36 -4.14 -7.47 -15.45
N PRO A 37 -3.96 -8.30 -16.50
CA PRO A 37 -2.65 -8.54 -17.09
C PRO A 37 -1.96 -7.27 -17.58
N ARG A 38 -2.73 -6.30 -18.10
CA ARG A 38 -2.21 -5.00 -18.57
C ARG A 38 -1.54 -4.22 -17.44
N THR A 39 -2.15 -4.21 -16.26
CA THR A 39 -1.63 -3.52 -15.09
C THR A 39 -0.36 -4.18 -14.55
N LEU A 40 -0.32 -5.53 -14.56
CA LEU A 40 0.89 -6.27 -14.20
C LEU A 40 2.02 -6.07 -15.21
N ALA A 41 1.70 -5.99 -16.50
CA ALA A 41 2.67 -5.68 -17.55
C ALA A 41 3.25 -4.27 -17.38
N ALA A 42 2.42 -3.28 -17.06
CA ALA A 42 2.89 -1.91 -16.75
C ALA A 42 3.81 -1.88 -15.52
N ALA A 43 3.43 -2.59 -14.44
CA ALA A 43 4.28 -2.70 -13.24
C ALA A 43 5.61 -3.41 -13.53
N LYS A 44 5.60 -4.42 -14.39
CA LYS A 44 6.81 -5.11 -14.84
C LYS A 44 7.68 -4.19 -15.69
N ALA A 45 7.12 -3.48 -16.67
CA ALA A 45 7.85 -2.52 -17.49
C ALA A 45 8.48 -1.40 -16.66
N LEU A 46 7.78 -0.92 -15.63
CA LEU A 46 8.31 0.06 -14.67
C LEU A 46 9.52 -0.49 -13.91
N ARG A 47 9.40 -1.72 -13.40
CA ARG A 47 10.51 -2.40 -12.71
C ARG A 47 11.71 -2.59 -13.64
N ASP A 48 11.48 -3.06 -14.86
CA ASP A 48 12.53 -3.40 -15.81
C ASP A 48 13.33 -2.14 -16.22
N ARG A 49 12.66 -1.01 -16.47
CA ARG A 49 13.34 0.28 -16.70
C ARG A 49 14.16 0.75 -15.50
N TYR A 50 13.61 0.61 -14.29
CA TYR A 50 14.34 0.96 -13.08
C TYR A 50 15.53 0.02 -12.85
N GLU A 51 15.43 -1.24 -13.27
CA GLU A 51 16.52 -2.20 -13.22
C GLU A 51 17.66 -1.79 -14.15
N GLU A 52 17.36 -1.38 -15.38
CA GLU A 52 18.33 -0.83 -16.33
C GLU A 52 19.05 0.40 -15.76
N GLU A 53 18.30 1.34 -15.17
CA GLU A 53 18.88 2.49 -14.48
C GLU A 53 19.75 2.02 -13.31
N ALA A 54 19.26 1.07 -12.50
CA ALA A 54 19.98 0.54 -11.34
C ALA A 54 21.24 -0.27 -11.68
N LEU A 55 21.34 -0.82 -12.89
CA LEU A 55 22.56 -1.47 -13.38
C LEU A 55 23.69 -0.47 -13.60
N SER A 56 23.38 0.78 -13.95
CA SER A 56 24.39 1.85 -14.09
C SER A 56 25.00 2.32 -12.77
N TRP A 57 24.41 1.94 -11.64
CA TRP A 57 24.73 2.50 -10.32
C TRP A 57 26.01 1.96 -9.66
N GLY A 58 26.76 1.07 -10.34
CA GLY A 58 27.99 0.48 -9.82
C GLY A 58 27.78 -0.50 -8.67
N GLN A 59 28.87 -1.06 -8.12
CA GLN A 59 28.87 -2.11 -7.10
C GLN A 59 27.88 -1.82 -5.95
N ARG A 60 26.84 -2.66 -5.86
CA ARG A 60 25.63 -2.42 -5.07
C ARG A 60 25.91 -2.52 -3.56
N ASN A 61 26.09 -1.39 -2.89
CA ASN A 61 26.07 -1.30 -1.42
C ASN A 61 24.69 -1.59 -0.79
N CYS A 62 23.66 -1.81 -1.62
CA CYS A 62 22.34 -2.18 -1.14
C CYS A 62 22.31 -3.67 -0.80
N SER A 63 22.35 -4.00 0.49
CA SER A 63 22.06 -5.37 0.91
C SER A 63 20.56 -5.64 0.73
N PHE A 64 20.15 -6.06 -0.46
CA PHE A 64 18.81 -6.58 -0.69
C PHE A 64 18.71 -7.93 0.02
N ARG A 65 18.24 -7.90 1.26
CA ARG A 65 17.76 -9.13 1.91
C ARG A 65 16.30 -9.25 1.49
N PRO A 66 15.91 -10.32 0.76
CA PRO A 66 14.50 -10.66 0.62
C PRO A 66 13.89 -10.58 2.02
N ARG A 67 12.86 -9.74 2.19
CA ARG A 67 12.21 -9.58 3.49
C ARG A 67 11.76 -10.98 3.89
N ARG A 68 12.32 -11.51 5.00
CA ARG A 68 12.01 -12.86 5.45
C ARG A 68 10.51 -12.88 5.70
N ASP A 69 9.79 -13.75 5.01
CA ASP A 69 8.36 -13.87 5.22
C ASP A 69 8.13 -14.16 6.70
N PRO A 70 7.40 -13.30 7.44
CA PRO A 70 7.05 -13.62 8.81
C PRO A 70 6.25 -14.94 8.81
N PRO A 71 6.39 -15.79 9.85
CA PRO A 71 5.59 -17.00 9.96
C PRO A 71 4.12 -16.62 9.83
N ARG A 72 3.37 -17.38 9.00
CA ARG A 72 2.02 -17.10 8.48
C ARG A 72 1.31 -16.01 9.30
N PRO A 73 1.43 -14.73 8.90
CA PRO A 73 0.87 -13.65 9.69
C PRO A 73 -0.64 -13.84 9.79
N SER A 74 -1.21 -13.46 10.94
CA SER A 74 -2.67 -13.32 11.08
C SER A 74 -3.22 -12.44 9.96
N SER A 75 -4.50 -12.60 9.61
CA SER A 75 -5.19 -11.76 8.61
C SER A 75 -4.88 -10.27 8.82
N CYS A 76 -4.94 -9.80 10.07
CA CYS A 76 -4.57 -8.43 10.42
C CYS A 76 -3.10 -8.08 10.26
N ALA A 77 -2.18 -8.93 10.71
CA ALA A 77 -0.76 -8.66 10.52
C ALA A 77 -0.42 -8.59 9.02
N ARG A 78 -1.08 -9.41 8.20
CA ARG A 78 -0.97 -9.39 6.74
C ARG A 78 -1.54 -8.11 6.13
N LEU A 79 -2.75 -7.70 6.50
CA LEU A 79 -3.36 -6.44 6.02
C LEU A 79 -2.50 -5.23 6.39
N ARG A 80 -1.98 -5.16 7.63
CA ARG A 80 -1.08 -4.08 8.05
C ARG A 80 0.23 -4.07 7.27
N HIS A 81 0.76 -5.25 6.95
CA HIS A 81 1.98 -5.39 6.14
C HIS A 81 1.75 -4.89 4.72
N VAL A 82 0.66 -5.31 4.07
CA VAL A 82 0.28 -4.86 2.73
C VAL A 82 0.00 -3.35 2.73
N ALA A 83 -0.71 -2.81 3.72
CA ALA A 83 -0.96 -1.37 3.84
C ALA A 83 0.34 -0.55 3.87
N ARG A 84 1.34 -0.99 4.66
CA ARG A 84 2.66 -0.36 4.69
C ARG A 84 3.38 -0.47 3.35
N GLY A 85 3.36 -1.66 2.73
CA GLY A 85 3.96 -1.87 1.41
C GLY A 85 3.35 -0.98 0.33
N ILE A 86 2.02 -0.82 0.34
CA ILE A 86 1.30 0.09 -0.58
C ILE A 86 1.72 1.54 -0.33
N ALA A 87 1.71 1.99 0.93
CA ALA A 87 2.11 3.36 1.26
C ALA A 87 3.56 3.67 0.85
N ASP A 88 4.49 2.75 1.11
CA ASP A 88 5.89 2.87 0.70
C ASP A 88 6.01 2.92 -0.84
N ALA A 89 5.26 2.07 -1.55
CA ALA A 89 5.20 2.05 -3.02
C ALA A 89 4.65 3.36 -3.59
N GLN A 90 3.56 3.88 -3.05
CA GLN A 90 2.99 5.16 -3.47
C GLN A 90 3.98 6.32 -3.27
N ALA A 91 4.64 6.39 -2.11
CA ALA A 91 5.60 7.45 -1.83
C ALA A 91 6.79 7.42 -2.81
N VAL A 92 7.34 6.24 -3.09
CA VAL A 92 8.46 6.09 -4.03
C VAL A 92 8.02 6.37 -5.46
N LEU A 93 6.93 5.77 -5.93
CA LEU A 93 6.46 5.93 -7.31
C LEU A 93 5.97 7.34 -7.60
N SER A 94 5.34 8.02 -6.64
CA SER A 94 4.95 9.43 -6.82
C SER A 94 6.18 10.33 -6.96
N GLY A 95 7.25 10.04 -6.23
CA GLY A 95 8.53 10.72 -6.38
C GLY A 95 9.15 10.51 -7.77
N LEU A 96 9.10 9.27 -8.29
CA LEU A 96 9.64 8.96 -9.61
C LEU A 96 8.78 9.52 -10.75
N HIS A 97 7.45 9.50 -10.61
CA HIS A 97 6.52 10.04 -11.59
C HIS A 97 6.70 11.55 -11.77
N ARG A 98 6.90 12.30 -10.66
CA ARG A 98 7.22 13.73 -10.70
C ARG A 98 8.56 14.03 -11.37
N SER A 99 9.48 13.08 -11.39
CA SER A 99 10.78 13.22 -12.06
C SER A 99 10.75 12.85 -13.55
N GLU A 100 9.55 12.73 -14.15
CA GLU A 100 9.32 12.41 -15.59
C GLU A 100 9.89 11.06 -16.07
N LEU A 101 10.59 10.31 -15.21
CA LEU A 101 11.34 9.10 -15.58
C LEU A 101 10.44 7.91 -15.99
N LEU A 102 9.14 7.93 -15.73
CA LEU A 102 8.31 6.71 -15.82
C LEU A 102 6.91 6.95 -16.44
N PRO A 103 6.82 7.00 -17.79
CA PRO A 103 5.53 6.83 -18.46
C PRO A 103 4.95 5.45 -18.11
N GLY A 104 3.71 5.43 -17.60
CA GLY A 104 3.03 4.24 -17.09
C GLY A 104 2.93 4.14 -15.56
N ALA A 105 3.56 5.04 -14.80
CA ALA A 105 3.44 5.06 -13.33
C ALA A 105 2.03 5.44 -12.84
N GLY A 106 1.28 6.24 -13.62
CA GLY A 106 -0.06 6.72 -13.27
C GLY A 106 -1.05 5.60 -12.95
N PRO A 107 -1.32 4.65 -13.86
CA PRO A 107 -2.22 3.53 -13.60
C PRO A 107 -1.81 2.68 -12.38
N ILE A 108 -0.51 2.55 -12.12
CA ILE A 108 0.00 1.81 -10.96
C ILE A 108 -0.25 2.59 -9.67
N LEU A 109 -0.05 3.91 -9.67
CA LEU A 109 -0.33 4.78 -8.54
C LEU A 109 -1.83 4.80 -8.21
N GLU A 110 -2.69 4.82 -9.23
CA GLU A 110 -4.14 4.71 -9.07
C GLU A 110 -4.55 3.37 -8.46
N LEU A 111 -3.99 2.25 -8.95
CA LEU A 111 -4.21 0.93 -8.37
C LEU A 111 -3.79 0.90 -6.90
N LEU A 112 -2.59 1.40 -6.58
CA LEU A 112 -2.08 1.42 -5.21
C LEU A 112 -2.95 2.31 -4.32
N ALA A 113 -3.47 3.43 -4.82
CA ALA A 113 -4.39 4.29 -4.07
C ALA A 113 -5.73 3.60 -3.80
N ALA A 114 -6.29 2.91 -4.79
CA ALA A 114 -7.50 2.10 -4.62
C ALA A 114 -7.28 0.97 -3.61
N ALA A 115 -6.23 0.16 -3.81
CA ALA A 115 -5.88 -0.95 -2.93
C ALA A 115 -5.59 -0.48 -1.50
N GLY A 116 -4.92 0.66 -1.34
CA GLY A 116 -4.65 1.26 -0.03
C GLY A 116 -5.94 1.63 0.71
N ARG A 117 -6.92 2.22 0.01
CA ARG A 117 -8.24 2.54 0.59
C ARG A 117 -9.02 1.30 0.97
N ASP A 118 -9.01 0.27 0.13
CA ASP A 118 -9.74 -0.98 0.39
C ASP A 118 -9.12 -1.77 1.54
N VAL A 119 -7.78 -1.86 1.59
CA VAL A 119 -7.06 -2.48 2.71
C VAL A 119 -7.30 -1.70 4.01
N ALA A 120 -7.29 -0.36 3.95
CA ALA A 120 -7.63 0.47 5.11
C ALA A 120 -9.06 0.19 5.58
N ALA A 121 -10.04 0.13 4.68
CA ALA A 121 -11.40 -0.25 5.02
C ALA A 121 -11.49 -1.61 5.73
N CYS A 122 -10.75 -2.62 5.25
CA CYS A 122 -10.69 -3.94 5.89
C CYS A 122 -10.04 -3.91 7.28
N LEU A 123 -9.11 -2.98 7.52
CA LEU A 123 -8.48 -2.77 8.82
C LEU A 123 -9.42 -2.04 9.79
N GLU A 124 -10.23 -1.10 9.33
CA GLU A 124 -11.22 -0.38 10.15
C GLU A 124 -12.36 -1.28 10.65
N LEU A 125 -12.67 -2.37 9.94
CA LEU A 125 -13.60 -3.38 10.44
C LEU A 125 -13.08 -4.13 11.68
N ALA A 126 -11.76 -4.11 11.89
CA ALA A 126 -11.19 -4.61 13.14
C ALA A 126 -11.59 -3.66 14.27
N ARG A 127 -12.35 -4.12 15.26
CA ARG A 127 -12.62 -3.33 16.47
C ARG A 127 -11.30 -2.75 17.01
N PRO A 128 -11.17 -1.41 17.18
CA PRO A 128 -9.93 -0.77 17.65
C PRO A 128 -9.45 -1.22 19.06
N GLY A 129 -10.21 -2.07 19.76
CA GLY A 129 -10.00 -2.40 21.16
C GLY A 129 -9.11 -3.62 21.46
N SER A 130 -8.67 -4.42 20.50
CA SER A 130 -8.01 -5.72 20.80
C SER A 130 -6.48 -5.70 20.77
N SER A 131 -5.84 -4.53 20.67
CA SER A 131 -4.39 -4.44 20.91
C SER A 131 -4.11 -4.64 22.40
N ARG A 132 -4.19 -5.90 22.87
CA ARG A 132 -3.40 -6.33 24.03
C ARG A 132 -1.98 -5.95 23.68
N LYS A 133 -1.45 -4.92 24.36
CA LYS A 133 -0.02 -4.74 24.51
C LYS A 133 0.49 -6.08 25.03
N VAL A 134 1.03 -6.90 24.15
CA VAL A 134 1.81 -8.06 24.56
C VAL A 134 3.04 -7.45 25.23
N PRO A 135 3.21 -7.54 26.57
CA PRO A 135 4.44 -7.13 27.22
C PRO A 135 5.43 -8.29 26.96
N GLY A 136 5.82 -8.44 25.70
CA GLY A 136 6.54 -9.60 25.21
C GLY A 136 7.91 -9.20 24.74
N ALA A 137 8.85 -9.36 25.67
CA ALA A 137 10.29 -9.30 25.51
C ALA A 137 10.83 -7.92 25.12
N GLN A 138 11.71 -7.40 25.97
CA GLN A 138 12.77 -6.50 25.59
C GLN A 138 13.50 -7.13 24.40
N LYS A 139 13.01 -6.88 23.18
CA LYS A 139 13.66 -7.32 21.95
C LYS A 139 15.03 -6.71 22.02
N ARG A 140 16.05 -7.58 22.17
CA ARG A 140 17.47 -7.26 22.05
C ARG A 140 17.58 -6.08 21.13
N ARG A 141 18.05 -4.93 21.64
CA ARG A 141 18.20 -3.70 20.85
C ARG A 141 18.90 -4.14 19.57
N HIS A 142 18.13 -4.30 18.49
CA HIS A 142 18.73 -4.52 17.20
C HIS A 142 19.40 -3.19 16.98
N LYS A 143 20.73 -3.16 17.14
CA LYS A 143 21.57 -2.04 16.78
C LYS A 143 20.98 -1.51 15.48
N PRO A 144 20.50 -0.25 15.44
CA PRO A 144 19.79 0.25 14.28
C PRO A 144 20.70 -0.04 13.10
N ARG A 145 20.29 -1.01 12.29
CA ARG A 145 21.03 -1.36 11.08
C ARG A 145 21.04 -0.05 10.31
N ARG A 146 22.23 0.42 9.90
CA ARG A 146 22.39 1.69 9.17
C ARG A 146 21.19 1.83 8.25
N ALA A 147 20.43 2.92 8.44
CA ALA A 147 19.26 3.15 7.62
C ALA A 147 19.68 2.97 6.17
N ASP A 148 19.01 2.07 5.45
CA ASP A 148 19.29 1.87 4.04
C ASP A 148 19.31 3.23 3.37
N SER A 149 20.29 3.47 2.50
CA SER A 149 20.36 4.74 1.79
C SER A 149 19.01 5.01 1.11
N PRO A 150 18.58 6.28 0.95
CA PRO A 150 17.32 6.59 0.29
C PRO A 150 17.19 5.89 -1.06
N ARG A 151 18.30 5.73 -1.78
CA ARG A 151 18.42 4.98 -3.03
C ARG A 151 18.14 3.48 -2.86
N CYS A 152 18.75 2.82 -1.88
CA CYS A 152 18.51 1.39 -1.60
C CYS A 152 17.07 1.12 -1.17
N ARG A 153 16.48 2.03 -0.38
CA ARG A 153 15.07 1.94 -0.01
C ARG A 153 14.16 2.05 -1.24
N LYS A 154 14.39 3.05 -2.11
CA LYS A 154 13.65 3.21 -3.37
C LYS A 154 13.75 1.94 -4.23
N ALA A 155 14.95 1.42 -4.42
CA ALA A 155 15.17 0.20 -5.18
C ALA A 155 14.46 -1.01 -4.57
N SER A 156 14.50 -1.17 -3.24
CA SER A 156 13.81 -2.25 -2.55
C SER A 156 12.31 -2.20 -2.79
N VAL A 157 11.71 -1.01 -2.73
CA VAL A 157 10.29 -0.80 -3.01
C VAL A 157 9.95 -1.15 -4.47
N VAL A 158 10.73 -0.66 -5.44
CA VAL A 158 10.50 -0.94 -6.87
C VAL A 158 10.65 -2.42 -7.18
N PHE A 159 11.71 -3.07 -6.69
CA PHE A 159 11.94 -4.50 -6.95
C PHE A 159 10.94 -5.41 -6.23
N ASN A 160 10.36 -4.97 -5.10
CA ASN A 160 9.28 -5.71 -4.43
C ASN A 160 7.87 -5.34 -4.93
N LEU A 161 7.72 -4.40 -5.87
CA LEU A 161 6.41 -3.96 -6.36
C LEU A 161 5.59 -5.11 -6.96
N LEU A 162 6.20 -5.90 -7.86
CA LEU A 162 5.51 -7.04 -8.46
C LEU A 162 5.13 -8.07 -7.39
N ARG A 163 6.01 -8.35 -6.43
CA ARG A 163 5.70 -9.26 -5.31
C ARG A 163 4.54 -8.74 -4.47
N LEU A 164 4.51 -7.43 -4.18
CA LEU A 164 3.41 -6.81 -3.46
C LEU A 164 2.09 -7.01 -4.21
N LEU A 165 2.06 -6.75 -5.52
CA LEU A 165 0.84 -6.80 -6.33
C LEU A 165 0.36 -8.24 -6.62
N THR A 166 1.26 -9.15 -6.99
CA THR A 166 0.89 -10.50 -7.45
C THR A 166 0.77 -11.51 -6.32
N TRP A 167 1.47 -11.28 -5.20
CA TRP A 167 1.55 -12.23 -4.10
C TRP A 167 0.96 -11.68 -2.81
N GLU A 168 1.50 -10.59 -2.27
CA GLU A 168 1.10 -10.12 -0.93
C GLU A 168 -0.35 -9.60 -0.90
N LEU A 169 -0.71 -8.77 -1.87
CA LEU A 169 -2.06 -8.24 -2.02
C LEU A 169 -3.06 -9.35 -2.36
N ARG A 170 -2.66 -10.28 -3.21
CA ARG A 170 -3.46 -11.48 -3.52
C ARG A 170 -3.71 -12.30 -2.26
N LEU A 171 -2.70 -12.57 -1.45
CA LEU A 171 -2.86 -13.30 -0.19
C LEU A 171 -3.75 -12.55 0.81
N ALA A 172 -3.67 -11.22 0.87
CA ALA A 172 -4.58 -10.41 1.68
C ALA A 172 -6.03 -10.56 1.20
N ALA A 173 -6.25 -10.56 -0.11
CA ALA A 173 -7.57 -10.77 -0.71
C ALA A 173 -8.19 -12.16 -0.46
N HIS A 174 -7.34 -13.17 -0.23
CA HIS A 174 -7.79 -14.51 0.19
C HIS A 174 -8.01 -14.60 1.70
N SER A 175 -7.23 -13.86 2.49
CA SER A 175 -7.32 -13.89 3.96
C SER A 175 -8.57 -13.18 4.48
N GLY A 176 -9.13 -12.24 3.71
CA GLY A 176 -10.34 -11.51 4.11
C GLY A 176 -10.08 -10.44 5.18
N PRO A 177 -11.15 -9.90 5.81
CA PRO A 177 -11.05 -8.84 6.80
C PRO A 177 -10.34 -9.28 8.09
N CYS A 178 -9.95 -8.28 8.86
CA CYS A 178 -9.49 -8.44 10.23
C CYS A 178 -10.63 -8.87 11.16
N LEU A 179 -10.81 -10.17 11.36
CA LEU A 179 -11.74 -10.74 12.33
C LEU A 179 -10.98 -11.54 13.39
#